data_AF-A0A385Q1U8-F1
#
_entry.id   AF-A0A385Q1U8-F1
#
_cell.length_a   1.000
_cell.length_b   1.000
_cell.length_c   1.000
_cell.angle_alpha   90.00
_cell.angle_beta   90.00
_cell.angle_gamma   90.00
#
_symmetry.space_group_name_H-M   'P 1'
#
loop_
_entity.id
_entity.type
_entity.pdbx_description
1 polymer ?
#
loop_
_entity_poly.entity_id
_entity_poly.type
_entity_poly.pdbx_seq_one_letter_code
_entity_poly.pdbx_strand_id
1 'polypeptide(L)'
;MNKNNTVTCSFSMDREVYNAFKSIITRNGENVKGNIVRYMQSVINYDIPNAETIAAIEEVQKMKSDPTIGKTYSNVDEMMRDLLDV
;
A
#
# COMPACT_ATOMS: atom_id res chain seq x y z
N MET A 1 -5.35 -27.04 13.85
CA MET A 1 -4.42 -25.90 13.96
C MET A 1 -3.84 -25.89 15.36
N ASN A 2 -2.52 -25.95 15.48
CA ASN A 2 -1.83 -25.89 16.78
C ASN A 2 -2.02 -24.49 17.38
N LYS A 3 -2.59 -24.39 18.59
CA LYS A 3 -2.86 -23.09 19.26
C LYS A 3 -1.59 -22.26 19.49
N ASN A 4 -0.42 -22.90 19.46
CA ASN A 4 0.88 -22.26 19.71
C ASN A 4 1.37 -21.38 18.55
N ASN A 5 0.70 -21.37 17.39
CA ASN A 5 1.14 -20.61 16.21
C ASN A 5 0.08 -19.61 15.71
N THR A 6 -0.80 -19.15 16.60
CA THR A 6 -1.85 -18.17 16.27
C THR A 6 -1.73 -16.94 17.15
N VAL A 7 -1.93 -15.76 16.55
CA VAL A 7 -2.00 -14.49 17.27
C VAL A 7 -3.44 -13.94 17.25
N THR A 8 -3.83 -13.25 18.31
CA THR A 8 -5.10 -12.52 18.37
C THR A 8 -4.84 -11.06 18.01
N CYS A 9 -5.51 -10.56 16.97
CA CYS A 9 -5.43 -9.16 16.58
C CYS A 9 -6.69 -8.43 17.03
N SER A 10 -6.52 -7.37 17.82
CA SER A 10 -7.59 -6.46 18.25
C SER A 10 -7.24 -5.05 17.80
N PHE A 11 -8.18 -4.38 17.13
CA PHE A 11 -8.02 -3.00 16.68
C PHE A 11 -9.37 -2.29 16.70
N SER A 12 -9.34 -0.96 16.79
CA SER A 12 -10.51 -0.10 16.69
C SER A 12 -10.52 0.60 15.34
N MET A 13 -11.70 0.82 14.77
CA MET A 13 -11.87 1.61 13.55
C MET A 13 -13.15 2.42 13.62
N ASP A 14 -13.27 3.40 12.73
CA ASP A 14 -14.51 4.14 12.56
C ASP A 14 -15.69 3.22 12.23
N ARG A 15 -16.85 3.51 12.84
CA ARG A 15 -18.04 2.65 12.73
C ARG A 15 -18.65 2.70 11.33
N GLU A 16 -18.68 3.86 10.70
CA GLU A 16 -19.27 4.04 9.38
C GLU A 16 -18.40 3.34 8.33
N VAL A 17 -17.07 3.49 8.43
CA VAL A 17 -16.10 2.76 7.61
C VAL A 17 -16.29 1.26 7.73
N TYR A 18 -16.38 0.72 8.95
CA TYR A 18 -16.62 -0.71 9.16
C TYR A 18 -17.92 -1.19 8.51
N ASN A 19 -19.01 -0.45 8.70
CA ASN A 19 -20.33 -0.82 8.19
C ASN A 19 -20.36 -0.78 6.66
N ALA A 20 -19.76 0.24 6.05
CA ALA A 20 -19.62 0.35 4.60
C ALA A 20 -18.82 -0.84 4.04
N PHE A 21 -17.65 -1.12 4.62
CA PHE A 21 -16.81 -2.26 4.25
C PHE A 21 -17.57 -3.59 4.38
N LYS A 22 -18.21 -3.84 5.54
CA LYS A 22 -19.01 -5.05 5.81
C LYS A 22 -20.14 -5.22 4.79
N SER A 23 -20.85 -4.14 4.44
CA SER A 23 -21.93 -4.18 3.44
C SER A 23 -21.42 -4.65 2.08
N ILE A 24 -20.28 -4.12 1.62
CA ILE A 24 -19.67 -4.46 0.33
C ILE A 24 -19.26 -5.93 0.27
N ILE A 25 -18.53 -6.42 1.27
CA ILE A 25 -17.98 -7.78 1.24
C ILE A 25 -19.07 -8.85 1.43
N THR A 26 -20.07 -8.59 2.26
CA THR A 26 -21.17 -9.55 2.52
C THR A 26 -22.06 -9.72 1.30
N ARG A 27 -22.27 -8.65 0.52
CA ARG A 27 -22.96 -8.73 -0.79
C ARG A 27 -22.26 -9.71 -1.75
N ASN A 28 -20.95 -9.87 -1.63
CA ASN A 28 -20.15 -10.77 -2.47
C ASN A 28 -19.95 -12.15 -1.82
N GLY A 29 -20.69 -12.48 -0.76
CA GLY A 29 -20.61 -13.78 -0.07
C GLY A 29 -19.41 -13.95 0.87
N GLU A 30 -18.72 -12.86 1.23
CA GLU A 30 -17.57 -12.89 2.12
C GLU A 30 -17.86 -12.35 3.53
N ASN A 31 -16.97 -12.65 4.49
CA ASN A 31 -17.00 -12.09 5.84
C ASN A 31 -15.76 -11.24 6.12
N VAL A 32 -15.90 -10.29 7.05
CA VAL A 32 -14.85 -9.30 7.41
C VAL A 32 -13.53 -9.97 7.73
N LYS A 33 -13.55 -10.97 8.64
CA LYS A 33 -12.34 -11.65 9.10
C LYS A 33 -11.62 -12.33 7.93
N GLY A 34 -12.35 -13.09 7.13
CA GLY A 34 -11.79 -13.82 5.99
C GLY A 34 -11.19 -12.87 4.94
N ASN A 35 -11.88 -11.76 4.66
CA ASN A 35 -11.41 -10.77 3.71
C ASN A 35 -10.09 -10.11 4.17
N ILE A 36 -10.02 -9.66 5.42
CA ILE A 36 -8.81 -9.04 5.99
C ILE A 36 -7.63 -10.02 5.96
N VAL A 37 -7.84 -11.26 6.40
CA VAL A 37 -6.77 -12.29 6.41
C VAL A 37 -6.28 -12.57 5.00
N ARG A 38 -7.19 -12.62 4.01
CA ARG A 38 -6.81 -12.83 2.61
C ARG A 38 -6.02 -11.64 2.06
N TYR A 39 -6.39 -10.41 2.41
CA TYR A 39 -5.63 -9.24 2.00
C TYR A 39 -4.21 -9.27 2.58
N MET A 40 -4.04 -9.62 3.86
CA MET A 40 -2.71 -9.80 4.46
C MET A 40 -1.88 -10.85 3.71
N GLN A 41 -2.49 -11.97 3.31
CA GLN A 41 -1.80 -12.98 2.49
C GLN A 41 -1.42 -12.46 1.11
N SER A 42 -2.28 -11.69 0.46
CA SER A 42 -1.96 -11.06 -0.83
C SER A 42 -0.79 -10.08 -0.71
N VAL A 43 -0.76 -9.25 0.33
CA VAL A 43 0.38 -8.36 0.59
C VAL A 43 1.67 -9.15 0.73
N ILE A 44 1.67 -10.26 1.49
CA ILE A 44 2.84 -11.12 1.67
C ILE A 44 3.28 -11.78 0.36
N ASN A 45 2.32 -12.32 -0.40
CA ASN A 45 2.64 -13.13 -1.59
C ASN A 45 3.05 -12.30 -2.79
N TYR A 46 2.56 -11.06 -2.90
CA TYR A 46 2.76 -10.20 -4.06
C TYR A 46 3.52 -8.91 -3.75
N ASP A 47 4.01 -8.75 -2.52
CA ASP A 47 4.70 -7.54 -2.04
C ASP A 47 3.93 -6.25 -2.38
N ILE A 48 2.62 -6.26 -2.09
CA ILE A 48 1.71 -5.18 -2.53
C ILE A 48 2.06 -3.88 -1.81
N PRO A 49 2.50 -2.82 -2.52
CA PRO A 49 2.83 -1.55 -1.92
C PRO A 49 1.59 -0.81 -1.39
N ASN A 50 1.81 0.10 -0.44
CA ASN A 50 0.75 0.99 0.03
C ASN A 50 0.34 2.00 -1.06
N ALA A 51 -0.80 2.66 -0.89
CA ALA A 51 -1.36 3.59 -1.88
C ALA A 51 -0.41 4.76 -2.22
N GLU A 52 0.31 5.29 -1.24
CA GLU A 52 1.29 6.37 -1.44
C GLU A 52 2.45 5.91 -2.34
N THR A 53 2.95 4.70 -2.10
CA THR A 53 4.02 4.10 -2.90
C THR A 53 3.55 3.79 -4.31
N ILE A 54 2.31 3.32 -4.49
CA ILE A 54 1.70 3.13 -5.81
C ILE A 54 1.65 4.46 -6.57
N ALA A 55 1.18 5.53 -5.93
CA ALA A 55 1.12 6.85 -6.54
C ALA A 55 2.51 7.39 -6.93
N ALA A 56 3.51 7.21 -6.06
CA ALA A 56 4.89 7.58 -6.36
C ALA A 56 5.46 6.79 -7.54
N ILE A 57 5.16 5.49 -7.65
CA ILE A 57 5.55 4.68 -8.81
C ILE A 57 4.90 5.22 -10.09
N GLU A 58 3.60 5.50 -10.06
CA GLU A 58 2.87 6.06 -11.21
C GLU A 58 3.43 7.42 -11.64
N GLU A 59 3.79 8.27 -10.69
CA GLU A 59 4.45 9.56 -10.95
C GLU A 59 5.80 9.35 -11.65
N VAL A 60 6.66 8.47 -11.11
CA VAL A 60 7.96 8.16 -11.72
C VAL A 60 7.80 7.58 -13.13
N GLN A 61 6.77 6.76 -13.40
CA GLN A 61 6.51 6.26 -14.75
C GLN A 61 6.16 7.40 -15.72
N LYS A 62 5.38 8.38 -15.28
CA LYS A 62 5.07 9.57 -16.08
C LYS A 62 6.34 10.39 -16.36
N MET A 63 7.17 10.64 -15.33
CA MET A 63 8.46 11.34 -15.47
C MET A 63 9.40 10.62 -16.45
N LYS A 64 9.42 9.28 -16.45
CA LYS A 64 10.21 8.49 -17.41
C LYS A 64 9.68 8.58 -18.83
N SER A 65 8.36 8.68 -19.00
CA SER A 65 7.74 8.81 -20.33
C SER A 65 7.87 10.21 -20.92
N ASP A 66 7.93 11.23 -20.06
CA ASP A 66 8.10 12.63 -20.45
C ASP A 66 9.15 13.29 -19.54
N PRO A 67 10.40 13.45 -20.03
CA PRO A 67 11.50 14.07 -19.27
C PRO A 67 11.28 15.54 -18.91
N THR A 68 10.23 16.19 -19.44
CA THR A 68 9.84 17.55 -19.02
C THR A 68 9.08 17.56 -17.69
N ILE A 69 8.61 16.40 -17.24
CA ILE A 69 7.90 16.21 -15.98
C ILE A 69 8.90 15.77 -14.91
N GLY A 70 9.09 16.63 -13.91
CA GLY A 70 9.92 16.38 -12.73
C GLY A 70 11.40 16.71 -12.92
N LYS A 71 12.19 16.52 -11.85
CA LYS A 71 13.61 16.89 -11.81
C LYS A 71 14.47 15.77 -12.40
N THR A 72 15.42 16.15 -13.25
CA THR A 72 16.43 15.24 -13.80
C THR A 72 17.82 15.77 -13.42
N TYR A 73 18.77 14.87 -13.28
CA TYR A 73 20.16 15.21 -12.96
C TYR A 73 21.07 14.70 -14.06
N SER A 74 22.07 15.50 -14.42
CA SER A 74 23.02 15.13 -15.48
C SER A 74 24.19 14.29 -14.95
N ASN A 75 24.41 14.31 -13.62
CA ASN A 75 25.44 13.53 -12.95
C ASN A 75 25.06 13.24 -11.49
N VAL A 76 25.77 12.28 -10.89
CA VAL A 76 25.49 11.81 -9.52
C VAL A 76 25.90 12.84 -8.46
N ASP A 77 26.94 13.65 -8.69
CA ASP A 77 27.41 14.65 -7.72
C ASP A 77 26.35 15.74 -7.48
N GLU A 78 25.73 16.24 -8.56
CA GLU A 78 24.61 17.19 -8.53
C GLU A 78 23.41 16.63 -7.76
N MET A 79 23.02 15.39 -8.06
CA MET A 79 21.92 14.71 -7.36
C MET A 79 22.18 14.59 -5.86
N MET A 80 23.39 14.18 -5.48
CA MET A 80 23.73 13.98 -4.07
C MET A 80 23.82 15.31 -3.30
N ARG A 81 24.30 16.39 -3.93
CA ARG A 81 24.26 17.73 -3.31
C ARG A 81 22.83 18.14 -3.00
N ASP A 82 21.94 18.04 -3.98
CA ASP A 82 20.54 18.46 -3.83
C ASP A 82 19.76 17.63 -2.81
N LEU A 83 19.99 16.31 -2.73
CA LEU A 83 19.32 15.44 -1.74
C LEU A 83 19.80 15.65 -0.31
N LEU A 84 21.04 16.12 -0.13
CA LEU A 84 21.68 16.28 1.17
C LEU A 84 21.67 17.75 1.66
N ASP A 85 21.22 18.69 0.83
CA ASP A 85 21.04 20.08 1.21
C ASP A 85 19.71 20.22 1.97
N VAL A 86 19.80 20.25 3.31
CA VAL A 86 18.65 20.34 4.25
C VAL A 86 18.72 21.64 5.06
#